data_AF-A0A1J3DM26-F1
#
_entry.id   AF-A0A1J3DM26-F1
#
_cell.length_a   1.000
_cell.length_b   1.000
_cell.length_c   1.000
_cell.angle_alpha   90.00
_cell.angle_beta   90.00
_cell.angle_gamma   90.00
#
_symmetry.space_group_name_H-M   'P 1'
#
loop_
_entity.id
_entity.type
_entity.pdbx_description
1 polymer ?
#
loop_
_entity_poly.entity_id
_entity_poly.type
_entity_poly.pdbx_seq_one_letter_code
_entity_poly.pdbx_strand_id
1 'polypeptide(L)'
;MCISISQVSRFRVHLIGSSCYERVHGCLKINSSPRLLDVRASSVDGTKNRWIRRNASTSTTTQGSKRSSNAKSSVLGGAVPITRIIDAESVTKIQQPFETLQQRLAKNKDLSNLLTVIVTDLETSGLSRVKSRIIEIAAQDLAGGVNSTFQTLVNPGVPIFNANIHGIRNDMVCRPEVPRMEELIPIFLRYVESRQKPGGYAIIVAHNGKTFDFQFLINEFSRCSFEIPDNWLFFDSLPLARDCMKSVEAEVKLKATLSALGDYFNLSRDGEAHRALSDVLLLSQVFQRLTINQKLSLSDLVLRSYTVSDLTSAIAKNKKD
;
A
#
# COMPACT_ATOMS: atom_id res chain seq x y z
N MET A 1 -0.96 35.91 33.14
CA MET A 1 -2.39 35.55 33.22
C MET A 1 -2.84 35.14 31.82
N CYS A 2 -3.42 33.96 31.58
CA CYS A 2 -3.62 32.81 32.46
C CYS A 2 -3.21 31.51 31.73
N ILE A 3 -2.78 30.52 32.50
CA ILE A 3 -2.47 29.17 32.01
C ILE A 3 -3.73 28.32 32.17
N SER A 4 -4.00 27.44 31.20
CA SER A 4 -4.89 26.29 31.43
C SER A 4 -4.24 25.04 30.84
N ILE A 5 -3.88 24.11 31.72
CA ILE A 5 -3.38 22.77 31.38
C ILE A 5 -4.41 21.80 31.94
N SER A 6 -4.96 20.93 31.10
CA SER A 6 -5.76 19.79 31.57
C SER A 6 -4.99 18.50 31.31
N GLN A 7 -4.63 17.79 32.38
CA GLN A 7 -4.13 16.42 32.34
C GLN A 7 -5.29 15.45 32.66
N VAL A 8 -4.97 14.18 32.98
CA VAL A 8 -5.91 13.09 33.37
C VAL A 8 -6.63 12.48 32.14
N SER A 9 -6.63 11.17 31.89
CA SER A 9 -5.97 10.04 32.59
C SER A 9 -5.44 8.98 31.60
N ARG A 10 -4.54 8.11 32.07
CA ARG A 10 -4.27 6.82 31.42
C ARG A 10 -5.27 5.79 31.95
N PHE A 11 -6.07 5.15 31.09
CA PHE A 11 -6.66 3.86 31.43
C PHE A 11 -6.70 2.88 30.25
N ARG A 12 -6.59 1.60 30.61
CA ARG A 12 -6.50 0.40 29.77
C ARG A 12 -7.80 -0.38 29.95
N VAL A 13 -8.50 -0.74 28.87
CA VAL A 13 -9.75 -1.54 28.96
C VAL A 13 -9.75 -2.65 27.90
N HIS A 14 -10.43 -3.75 28.22
CA HIS A 14 -10.68 -4.89 27.34
C HIS A 14 -11.96 -4.71 26.49
N LEU A 15 -12.21 -5.71 25.64
CA LEU A 15 -13.40 -6.03 24.86
C LEU A 15 -14.79 -5.57 25.36
N ILE A 16 -15.64 -5.31 24.36
CA ILE A 16 -17.12 -5.44 24.33
C ILE A 16 -17.94 -4.37 25.07
N GLY A 17 -18.88 -3.76 24.33
CA GLY A 17 -19.91 -2.85 24.84
C GLY A 17 -20.63 -2.11 23.70
N SER A 18 -21.73 -2.68 23.19
CA SER A 18 -22.53 -2.07 22.12
C SER A 18 -23.46 -0.98 22.65
N SER A 19 -23.54 0.19 21.99
CA SER A 19 -24.74 1.04 22.06
C SER A 19 -24.89 1.98 20.85
N CYS A 20 -26.11 2.50 20.71
CA CYS A 20 -26.75 3.13 19.57
C CYS A 20 -26.11 4.38 18.94
N TYR A 21 -26.58 4.66 17.72
CA TYR A 21 -26.46 5.93 17.01
C TYR A 21 -27.06 7.11 17.81
N GLU A 22 -26.51 8.31 17.58
CA GLU A 22 -27.36 9.48 17.30
C GLU A 22 -26.68 10.39 16.26
N ARG A 23 -27.47 11.11 15.44
CA ARG A 23 -27.01 11.85 14.25
C ARG A 23 -27.43 13.31 14.34
N VAL A 24 -26.48 14.24 14.40
CA VAL A 24 -26.74 15.70 14.38
C VAL A 24 -26.13 16.32 13.13
N HIS A 25 -26.96 16.96 12.30
CA HIS A 25 -26.51 17.72 11.14
C HIS A 25 -26.07 19.14 11.56
N GLY A 26 -24.86 19.55 11.15
CA GLY A 26 -24.33 20.90 11.38
C GLY A 26 -23.75 21.51 10.10
N CYS A 27 -24.57 22.24 9.35
CA CYS A 27 -24.12 22.92 8.12
C CYS A 27 -23.55 24.30 8.44
N LEU A 28 -22.26 24.52 8.17
CA LEU A 28 -21.63 25.85 8.18
C LEU A 28 -20.80 26.06 6.92
N LYS A 29 -21.31 26.93 6.03
CA LYS A 29 -20.53 27.53 4.94
C LYS A 29 -19.72 28.69 5.51
N ILE A 30 -18.41 28.75 5.22
CA ILE A 30 -17.62 29.98 5.32
C ILE A 30 -16.82 30.15 4.04
N ASN A 31 -17.11 31.22 3.29
CA ASN A 31 -16.30 31.66 2.15
C ASN A 31 -15.31 32.73 2.64
N SER A 32 -14.02 32.55 2.39
CA SER A 32 -13.04 33.66 2.44
C SER A 32 -11.80 33.33 1.62
N SER A 33 -11.56 34.09 0.55
CA SER A 33 -10.35 33.99 -0.28
C SER A 33 -9.10 34.50 0.47
N PRO A 34 -7.90 33.95 0.22
CA PRO A 34 -6.68 34.42 0.86
C PRO A 34 -6.24 35.80 0.34
N ARG A 35 -5.62 36.60 1.21
CA ARG A 35 -4.83 37.78 0.80
C ARG A 35 -3.33 37.48 0.92
N LEU A 36 -2.57 37.94 -0.07
CA LEU A 36 -1.11 37.96 -0.03
C LEU A 36 -0.60 38.91 1.06
N LEU A 37 0.35 38.44 1.86
CA LEU A 37 1.36 39.27 2.52
C LEU A 37 2.72 38.56 2.42
N ASP A 38 3.72 39.32 1.97
CA ASP A 38 5.11 38.88 1.80
C ASP A 38 5.96 39.35 2.99
N VAL A 39 6.76 38.45 3.57
CA VAL A 39 7.75 38.78 4.60
C VAL A 39 9.00 37.92 4.39
N ARG A 40 10.16 38.57 4.34
CA ARG A 40 11.46 37.94 4.09
C ARG A 40 11.99 37.13 5.28
N ALA A 41 12.47 35.94 4.95
CA ALA A 41 13.66 35.23 5.44
C ALA A 41 14.31 35.63 6.79
N SER A 42 14.48 34.61 7.64
CA SER A 42 15.70 34.41 8.44
C SER A 42 16.06 32.92 8.46
N SER A 43 17.35 32.57 8.33
CA SER A 43 17.82 31.19 8.14
C SER A 43 18.66 30.67 9.31
N VAL A 44 18.42 29.43 9.73
CA VAL A 44 19.33 28.61 10.53
C VAL A 44 19.31 27.17 9.97
N ASP A 45 20.45 26.47 10.03
CA ASP A 45 20.69 25.20 9.32
C ASP A 45 19.99 23.95 9.90
N GLY A 46 19.84 22.93 9.04
CA GLY A 46 19.25 21.63 9.40
C GLY A 46 19.24 20.59 8.27
N THR A 47 20.40 19.99 7.98
CA THR A 47 20.59 18.69 7.26
C THR A 47 19.62 18.34 6.11
N LYS A 48 20.00 18.62 4.86
CA LYS A 48 19.27 18.20 3.65
C LYS A 48 19.63 16.77 3.21
N ASN A 49 18.72 15.81 3.38
CA ASN A 49 18.82 14.52 2.70
C ASN A 49 18.48 14.67 1.20
N ARG A 50 19.51 14.81 0.37
CA ARG A 50 19.39 15.06 -1.08
C ARG A 50 19.23 13.75 -1.86
N TRP A 51 18.00 13.43 -2.24
CA TRP A 51 17.71 12.35 -3.21
C TRP A 51 18.44 12.61 -4.54
N ILE A 52 19.19 11.61 -5.03
CA ILE A 52 20.02 11.73 -6.23
C ILE A 52 19.28 11.12 -7.42
N ARG A 53 18.75 11.97 -8.31
CA ARG A 53 18.43 11.53 -9.68
C ARG A 53 19.72 11.15 -10.39
N ARG A 54 19.78 9.93 -10.96
CA ARG A 54 20.78 9.59 -11.99
C ARG A 54 20.20 9.96 -13.35
N ASN A 55 20.83 10.90 -14.05
CA ASN A 55 20.54 11.13 -15.45
C ASN A 55 21.25 10.05 -16.29
N ALA A 56 20.56 9.43 -17.23
CA ALA A 56 21.19 8.68 -18.30
C ALA A 56 21.59 9.65 -19.42
N SER A 57 22.79 9.50 -19.96
CA SER A 57 23.27 10.29 -21.11
C SER A 57 23.76 9.34 -22.19
N THR A 58 23.20 9.48 -23.40
CA THR A 58 23.64 8.77 -24.60
C THR A 58 24.89 9.43 -25.18
N SER A 59 25.77 8.62 -25.79
CA SER A 59 26.91 9.12 -26.57
C SER A 59 27.08 8.30 -27.84
N THR A 60 26.71 8.88 -28.98
CA THR A 60 27.08 8.40 -30.32
C THR A 60 28.46 8.91 -30.69
N THR A 61 29.27 8.08 -31.38
CA THR A 61 30.26 8.45 -32.43
C THR A 61 30.76 7.13 -33.08
N THR A 62 31.38 7.22 -34.26
CA THR A 62 31.36 6.18 -35.31
C THR A 62 32.77 5.69 -35.75
N GLN A 63 32.81 4.57 -36.48
CA GLN A 63 33.93 3.97 -37.24
C GLN A 63 34.90 3.05 -36.48
N GLY A 64 35.59 2.12 -37.18
CA GLY A 64 36.61 1.25 -36.53
C GLY A 64 37.34 0.16 -37.36
N SER A 65 36.68 -0.60 -38.24
CA SER A 65 37.30 -1.53 -39.23
C SER A 65 38.27 -2.67 -38.76
N LYS A 66 37.82 -3.93 -38.99
CA LYS A 66 38.58 -5.14 -39.43
C LYS A 66 39.44 -6.00 -38.46
N ARG A 67 39.08 -7.29 -38.52
CA ARG A 67 39.93 -8.52 -38.64
C ARG A 67 40.55 -9.17 -37.39
N SER A 68 40.75 -10.47 -37.57
CA SER A 68 41.22 -11.48 -36.63
C SER A 68 42.59 -12.04 -37.04
N SER A 69 43.33 -12.61 -36.07
CA SER A 69 44.08 -13.87 -36.25
C SER A 69 44.57 -14.43 -34.89
N ASN A 70 44.93 -15.71 -34.87
CA ASN A 70 45.50 -16.40 -33.70
C ASN A 70 47.03 -16.25 -33.65
N ALA A 71 47.61 -16.34 -32.45
CA ALA A 71 48.99 -16.79 -32.23
C ALA A 71 49.11 -17.53 -30.88
N LYS A 72 50.05 -18.48 -30.75
CA LYS A 72 50.33 -19.27 -29.53
C LYS A 72 51.81 -19.18 -29.14
N SER A 73 52.09 -19.09 -27.84
CA SER A 73 53.31 -19.55 -27.14
C SER A 73 52.92 -19.65 -25.65
N SER A 74 53.24 -20.66 -24.82
CA SER A 74 54.35 -21.63 -24.70
C SER A 74 55.60 -21.02 -24.06
N VAL A 75 56.25 -21.61 -23.03
CA VAL A 75 55.93 -22.81 -22.20
C VAL A 75 55.94 -22.40 -20.68
N LEU A 76 56.30 -23.11 -19.59
CA LEU A 76 56.86 -24.44 -19.26
C LEU A 76 56.58 -24.77 -17.77
N GLY A 77 56.28 -26.03 -17.41
CA GLY A 77 56.71 -26.63 -16.12
C GLY A 77 55.70 -26.81 -14.96
N GLY A 78 55.78 -27.98 -14.31
CA GLY A 78 55.34 -28.21 -12.92
C GLY A 78 53.93 -28.77 -12.70
N ALA A 79 53.80 -30.10 -12.58
CA ALA A 79 52.58 -30.76 -12.09
C ALA A 79 52.85 -31.50 -10.76
N VAL A 80 52.09 -31.16 -9.71
CA VAL A 80 52.07 -31.88 -8.42
C VAL A 80 50.61 -32.00 -7.97
N PRO A 81 50.04 -33.20 -7.83
CA PRO A 81 48.67 -33.38 -7.38
C PRO A 81 48.58 -33.28 -5.85
N ILE A 82 48.22 -32.11 -5.32
CA ILE A 82 47.83 -31.99 -3.91
C ILE A 82 46.38 -32.48 -3.76
N THR A 83 46.23 -33.73 -3.38
CA THR A 83 44.96 -34.29 -2.87
C THR A 83 44.58 -33.60 -1.57
N ARG A 84 43.83 -32.50 -1.65
CA ARG A 84 43.11 -31.98 -0.49
C ARG A 84 41.93 -32.89 -0.18
N ILE A 85 42.12 -33.73 0.84
CA ILE A 85 41.03 -34.34 1.59
C ILE A 85 40.10 -33.20 2.02
N ILE A 86 38.82 -33.30 1.65
CA ILE A 86 37.78 -32.42 2.17
C ILE A 86 37.16 -33.15 3.35
N ASP A 87 37.46 -32.70 4.57
CA ASP A 87 36.87 -33.27 5.77
C ASP A 87 35.35 -33.04 5.75
N ALA A 88 34.60 -34.13 5.66
CA ALA A 88 33.16 -34.15 5.41
C ALA A 88 32.30 -33.55 6.55
N GLU A 89 32.92 -33.21 7.68
CA GLU A 89 32.24 -32.71 8.88
C GLU A 89 32.00 -31.19 8.90
N SER A 90 32.53 -30.46 7.91
CA SER A 90 32.39 -28.99 7.83
C SER A 90 31.14 -28.47 7.10
N VAL A 91 30.39 -29.34 6.42
CA VAL A 91 29.29 -28.96 5.50
C VAL A 91 27.90 -28.96 6.19
N THR A 92 27.78 -29.51 7.40
CA THR A 92 26.48 -29.82 8.04
C THR A 92 25.91 -28.73 8.96
N LYS A 93 26.33 -27.46 8.83
CA LYS A 93 25.78 -26.34 9.60
C LYS A 93 25.34 -25.17 8.72
N ILE A 94 24.17 -24.63 9.05
CA ILE A 94 23.46 -23.51 8.40
C ILE A 94 22.69 -23.89 7.11
N GLN A 95 21.70 -24.77 7.27
CA GLN A 95 20.48 -24.79 6.43
C GLN A 95 19.23 -24.56 7.32
N GLN A 96 19.30 -23.57 8.22
CA GLN A 96 18.10 -23.01 8.84
C GLN A 96 17.22 -22.42 7.72
N PRO A 97 15.91 -22.70 7.66
CA PRO A 97 15.03 -22.03 6.70
C PRO A 97 15.14 -20.51 6.87
N PHE A 98 15.43 -19.78 5.79
CA PHE A 98 15.55 -18.32 5.87
C PHE A 98 14.18 -17.71 6.17
N GLU A 99 14.00 -17.27 7.41
CA GLU A 99 12.71 -16.84 7.94
C GLU A 99 12.21 -15.58 7.24
N THR A 100 10.97 -15.60 6.75
CA THR A 100 10.40 -14.48 5.98
C THR A 100 10.21 -13.24 6.86
N LEU A 101 10.09 -12.07 6.22
CA LEU A 101 9.79 -10.82 6.91
C LEU A 101 8.51 -10.94 7.75
N GLN A 102 7.46 -11.51 7.18
CA GLN A 102 6.18 -11.77 7.86
C GLN A 102 6.36 -12.67 9.08
N GLN A 103 7.08 -13.80 8.95
CA GLN A 103 7.33 -14.72 10.07
C GLN A 103 8.13 -14.04 11.21
N ARG A 104 9.16 -13.26 10.87
CA ARG A 104 9.98 -12.51 11.84
C ARG A 104 9.18 -11.45 12.59
N LEU A 105 8.31 -10.71 11.89
CA LEU A 105 7.41 -9.73 12.52
C LEU A 105 6.36 -10.43 13.40
N ALA A 106 5.77 -11.53 12.92
CA ALA A 106 4.73 -12.28 13.61
C ALA A 106 5.13 -12.80 15.01
N LYS A 107 6.44 -12.99 15.24
CA LYS A 107 7.02 -13.35 16.55
C LYS A 107 7.18 -12.18 17.53
N ASN A 108 7.01 -10.94 17.09
CA ASN A 108 7.17 -9.77 17.96
C ASN A 108 5.98 -9.64 18.93
N LYS A 109 6.27 -9.39 20.21
CA LYS A 109 5.26 -9.27 21.27
C LYS A 109 4.46 -7.96 21.20
N ASP A 110 5.08 -6.89 20.70
CA ASP A 110 4.55 -5.53 20.76
C ASP A 110 4.08 -5.01 19.39
N LEU A 111 3.50 -5.90 18.56
CA LEU A 111 3.01 -5.56 17.21
C LEU A 111 2.02 -4.37 17.18
N SER A 112 1.25 -4.14 18.25
CA SER A 112 0.35 -2.98 18.37
C SER A 112 1.08 -1.63 18.41
N ASN A 113 2.36 -1.61 18.81
CA ASN A 113 3.21 -0.43 18.79
C ASN A 113 3.99 -0.27 17.47
N LEU A 114 3.93 -1.27 16.57
CA LEU A 114 4.67 -1.30 15.31
C LEU A 114 3.78 -1.24 14.08
N LEU A 115 2.53 -1.72 14.16
CA LEU A 115 1.62 -1.76 13.01
C LEU A 115 0.66 -0.56 13.00
N THR A 116 0.55 0.07 11.84
CA THR A 116 -0.59 0.93 11.45
C THR A 116 -1.37 0.20 10.35
N VAL A 117 -2.70 0.14 10.44
CA VAL A 117 -3.54 -0.54 9.44
C VAL A 117 -4.32 0.50 8.66
N ILE A 118 -4.09 0.56 7.35
CA ILE A 118 -4.67 1.55 6.44
C ILE A 118 -5.49 0.81 5.40
N VAL A 119 -6.81 0.99 5.44
CA VAL A 119 -7.73 0.48 4.41
C VAL A 119 -7.70 1.41 3.20
N THR A 120 -7.68 0.86 1.99
CA THR A 120 -7.54 1.57 0.71
C THR A 120 -8.44 0.98 -0.36
N ASP A 121 -8.91 1.83 -1.28
CA ASP A 121 -9.69 1.46 -2.46
C ASP A 121 -9.32 2.39 -3.63
N LEU A 122 -9.39 1.88 -4.87
CA LEU A 122 -8.96 2.56 -6.08
C LEU A 122 -10.00 2.49 -7.21
N GLU A 123 -10.51 3.65 -7.64
CA GLU A 123 -11.20 3.74 -8.92
C GLU A 123 -10.19 3.88 -10.07
N THR A 124 -10.51 3.24 -11.20
CA THR A 124 -9.58 3.10 -12.34
C THR A 124 -10.26 3.39 -13.67
N SER A 125 -9.49 3.83 -14.67
CA SER A 125 -9.96 4.06 -16.04
C SER A 125 -10.17 2.74 -16.83
N GLY A 126 -10.71 1.71 -16.18
CA GLY A 126 -10.93 0.36 -16.71
C GLY A 126 -10.01 -0.72 -16.14
N LEU A 127 -10.35 -1.98 -16.40
CA LEU A 127 -9.80 -3.15 -15.71
C LEU A 127 -8.36 -3.55 -16.10
N SER A 128 -7.73 -2.85 -17.07
CA SER A 128 -6.44 -3.26 -17.60
C SER A 128 -5.29 -2.68 -16.78
N ARG A 129 -4.81 -3.43 -15.77
CA ARG A 129 -3.64 -3.11 -14.92
C ARG A 129 -2.42 -2.55 -15.67
N VAL A 130 -2.25 -2.89 -16.96
CA VAL A 130 -1.13 -2.47 -17.81
C VAL A 130 -1.44 -1.22 -18.66
N LYS A 131 -2.71 -0.96 -19.01
CA LYS A 131 -3.10 0.14 -19.92
C LYS A 131 -3.92 1.25 -19.24
N SER A 132 -4.85 0.88 -18.37
CA SER A 132 -5.65 1.79 -17.56
C SER A 132 -4.83 2.40 -16.42
N ARG A 133 -5.36 3.47 -15.83
CA ARG A 133 -4.73 4.29 -14.78
C ARG A 133 -5.64 4.40 -13.56
N ILE A 134 -5.08 4.76 -12.41
CA ILE A 134 -5.87 5.19 -11.24
C ILE A 134 -6.51 6.57 -11.54
N ILE A 135 -7.76 6.78 -11.09
CA ILE A 135 -8.53 8.03 -11.27
C ILE A 135 -9.16 8.56 -9.97
N GLU A 136 -9.30 7.71 -8.95
CA GLU A 136 -9.53 8.11 -7.55
C GLU A 136 -8.75 7.17 -6.64
N ILE A 137 -8.18 7.70 -5.57
CA ILE A 137 -7.64 6.92 -4.46
C ILE A 137 -8.28 7.40 -3.17
N ALA A 138 -8.65 6.45 -2.31
CA ALA A 138 -8.98 6.74 -0.92
C ALA A 138 -8.20 5.83 0.03
N ALA A 139 -8.03 6.32 1.26
CA ALA A 139 -7.43 5.56 2.35
C ALA A 139 -8.01 5.98 3.72
N GLN A 140 -8.05 5.05 4.67
CA GLN A 140 -8.41 5.31 6.07
C GLN A 140 -7.47 4.56 7.03
N ASP A 141 -6.86 5.27 7.97
CA ASP A 141 -6.17 4.67 9.12
C ASP A 141 -7.22 4.19 10.14
N LEU A 142 -7.24 2.88 10.41
CA LEU A 142 -8.17 2.25 11.34
C LEU A 142 -7.96 2.67 12.81
N ALA A 143 -6.84 3.32 13.15
CA ALA A 143 -6.67 3.94 14.46
C ALA A 143 -7.50 5.23 14.64
N GLY A 144 -8.04 5.79 13.56
CA GLY A 144 -8.95 6.94 13.61
C GLY A 144 -8.29 8.26 14.06
N GLY A 145 -9.10 9.14 14.65
CA GLY A 145 -8.68 10.50 15.04
C GLY A 145 -8.65 11.49 13.87
N VAL A 146 -8.09 12.68 14.12
CA VAL A 146 -8.04 13.79 13.14
C VAL A 146 -7.28 13.36 11.88
N ASN A 147 -7.79 13.74 10.70
CA ASN A 147 -7.23 13.44 9.38
C ASN A 147 -6.83 11.96 9.21
N SER A 148 -7.69 11.06 9.70
CA SER A 148 -7.55 9.61 9.55
C SER A 148 -8.05 9.08 8.21
N THR A 149 -8.54 9.96 7.34
CA THR A 149 -8.91 9.65 5.96
C THR A 149 -8.08 10.48 4.98
N PHE A 150 -7.87 9.93 3.80
CA PHE A 150 -7.28 10.57 2.63
C PHE A 150 -8.17 10.23 1.42
N GLN A 151 -8.44 11.21 0.56
CA GLN A 151 -9.14 11.00 -0.71
C GLN A 151 -8.65 12.03 -1.72
N THR A 152 -8.42 11.60 -2.95
CA THR A 152 -8.30 12.52 -4.09
C THR A 152 -8.67 11.84 -5.40
N LEU A 153 -9.22 12.61 -6.33
CA LEU A 153 -9.16 12.28 -7.75
C LEU A 153 -7.70 12.30 -8.24
N VAL A 154 -7.43 11.64 -9.35
CA VAL A 154 -6.13 11.63 -10.01
C VAL A 154 -6.33 11.93 -11.49
N ASN A 155 -5.46 12.76 -12.08
CA ASN A 155 -5.43 12.99 -13.51
C ASN A 155 -4.70 11.83 -14.21
N PRO A 156 -5.41 10.94 -14.94
CA PRO A 156 -4.80 9.75 -15.53
C PRO A 156 -3.97 10.07 -16.78
N GLY A 157 -4.09 11.26 -17.36
CA GLY A 157 -3.51 11.61 -18.65
C GLY A 157 -4.10 10.84 -19.85
N VAL A 158 -5.18 10.07 -19.67
CA VAL A 158 -5.88 9.31 -20.72
C VAL A 158 -7.40 9.44 -20.54
N PRO A 159 -8.22 9.30 -21.60
CA PRO A 159 -9.67 9.41 -21.46
C PRO A 159 -10.28 8.29 -20.60
N ILE A 160 -11.24 8.68 -19.76
CA ILE A 160 -12.12 7.78 -19.00
C ILE A 160 -13.35 7.47 -19.87
N PHE A 161 -13.63 6.18 -20.06
CA PHE A 161 -14.82 5.69 -20.79
C PHE A 161 -15.84 4.97 -19.89
N ASN A 162 -15.43 4.56 -18.69
CA ASN A 162 -16.21 3.76 -17.74
C ASN A 162 -16.90 4.59 -16.63
N ALA A 163 -17.13 5.88 -16.88
CA ALA A 163 -17.74 6.82 -15.93
C ALA A 163 -19.16 6.40 -15.47
N ASN A 164 -19.80 5.45 -16.16
CA ASN A 164 -21.06 4.82 -15.76
C ASN A 164 -20.93 3.84 -14.58
N ILE A 165 -19.71 3.48 -14.17
CA ILE A 165 -19.46 2.62 -13.00
C ILE A 165 -19.36 3.46 -11.73
N HIS A 166 -18.51 4.49 -11.76
CA HIS A 166 -18.04 5.25 -10.59
C HIS A 166 -18.35 6.76 -10.64
N GLY A 167 -19.13 7.23 -11.61
CA GLY A 167 -19.55 8.64 -11.76
C GLY A 167 -18.46 9.67 -12.13
N ILE A 168 -17.17 9.34 -11.97
CA ILE A 168 -16.03 10.22 -12.28
C ILE A 168 -15.93 10.44 -13.81
N ARG A 169 -16.06 11.71 -14.22
CA ARG A 169 -16.04 12.16 -15.62
C ARG A 169 -14.72 12.82 -15.99
N ASN A 170 -14.42 12.92 -17.29
CA ASN A 170 -13.16 13.48 -17.81
C ASN A 170 -12.89 14.93 -17.35
N ASP A 171 -13.93 15.78 -17.27
CA ASP A 171 -13.86 17.15 -16.76
C ASP A 171 -13.65 17.25 -15.24
N MET A 172 -13.81 16.15 -14.49
CA MET A 172 -13.50 16.10 -13.06
C MET A 172 -12.02 15.81 -12.83
N VAL A 173 -11.41 14.90 -13.61
CA VAL A 173 -9.99 14.55 -13.48
C VAL A 173 -9.04 15.50 -14.22
N CYS A 174 -9.55 16.27 -15.19
CA CYS A 174 -8.77 17.25 -15.95
C CYS A 174 -8.77 18.67 -15.35
N ARG A 175 -9.25 18.86 -14.11
CA ARG A 175 -9.23 20.17 -13.45
C ARG A 175 -7.83 20.54 -12.96
N PRO A 176 -7.46 21.84 -12.89
CA PRO A 176 -6.11 22.25 -12.49
C PRO A 176 -5.69 21.81 -11.09
N GLU A 177 -6.64 21.62 -10.17
CA GLU A 177 -6.38 21.18 -8.80
C GLU A 177 -6.22 19.66 -8.63
N VAL A 178 -6.47 18.86 -9.67
CA VAL A 178 -6.40 17.39 -9.59
C VAL A 178 -5.03 16.90 -10.02
N PRO A 179 -4.23 16.31 -9.10
CA PRO A 179 -2.82 15.98 -9.36
C PRO A 179 -2.68 14.82 -10.35
N ARG A 180 -1.58 14.84 -11.11
CA ARG A 180 -1.08 13.65 -11.81
C ARG A 180 -0.47 12.68 -10.80
N MET A 181 -0.31 11.43 -11.22
CA MET A 181 0.22 10.37 -10.36
C MET A 181 1.63 10.68 -9.82
N GLU A 182 2.49 11.29 -10.65
CA GLU A 182 3.84 11.71 -10.28
C GLU A 182 3.88 12.82 -9.19
N GLU A 183 2.81 13.62 -9.06
CA GLU A 183 2.64 14.63 -8.02
C GLU A 183 1.99 14.03 -6.76
N LEU A 184 1.10 13.05 -6.97
CA LEU A 184 0.33 12.38 -5.93
C LEU A 184 1.16 11.39 -5.08
N ILE A 185 2.07 10.61 -5.68
CA ILE A 185 2.83 9.59 -4.94
C ILE A 185 3.59 10.17 -3.73
N PRO A 186 4.32 11.30 -3.83
CA PRO A 186 4.91 11.98 -2.68
C PRO A 186 3.90 12.36 -1.59
N ILE A 187 2.70 12.81 -1.96
CA ILE A 187 1.65 13.21 -1.02
C ILE A 187 1.08 11.98 -0.29
N PHE A 188 0.81 10.91 -1.02
CA PHE A 188 0.30 9.65 -0.44
C PHE A 188 1.33 8.97 0.46
N LEU A 189 2.62 9.00 0.09
CA LEU A 189 3.71 8.55 0.94
C LEU A 189 3.77 9.34 2.26
N ARG A 190 3.69 10.67 2.20
CA ARG A 190 3.65 11.53 3.41
C ARG A 190 2.41 11.30 4.26
N TYR A 191 1.25 11.04 3.65
CA TYR A 191 0.05 10.64 4.40
C TYR A 191 0.32 9.35 5.18
N VAL A 192 0.74 8.26 4.53
CA VAL A 192 1.00 6.98 5.20
C VAL A 192 2.08 7.11 6.28
N GLU A 193 3.19 7.79 5.99
CA GLU A 193 4.27 8.07 6.96
C GLU A 193 3.74 8.81 8.20
N SER A 194 2.84 9.79 8.03
CA SER A 194 2.23 10.52 9.17
C SER A 194 1.29 9.67 10.03
N ARG A 195 0.82 8.52 9.52
CA ARG A 195 0.00 7.54 10.28
C ARG A 195 0.84 6.40 10.86
N GLN A 196 2.01 6.11 10.29
CA GLN A 196 2.88 5.03 10.73
C GLN A 196 3.43 5.26 12.14
N LYS A 197 3.57 4.17 12.92
CA LYS A 197 4.32 4.22 14.19
C LYS A 197 5.81 4.43 13.89
N PRO A 198 6.59 5.15 14.73
CA PRO A 198 8.03 5.34 14.50
C PRO A 198 8.76 4.01 14.40
N GLY A 199 9.45 3.77 13.27
CA GLY A 199 10.11 2.49 12.98
C GLY A 199 9.16 1.31 12.70
N GLY A 200 7.87 1.59 12.52
CA GLY A 200 6.81 0.61 12.29
C GLY A 200 6.59 0.25 10.82
N TYR A 201 5.50 -0.46 10.58
CA TYR A 201 5.04 -0.96 9.28
C TYR A 201 3.61 -0.50 9.02
N ALA A 202 3.26 -0.29 7.75
CA ALA A 202 1.87 -0.10 7.33
C ALA A 202 1.32 -1.41 6.75
N ILE A 203 0.15 -1.84 7.20
CA ILE A 203 -0.65 -2.86 6.51
C ILE A 203 -1.66 -2.13 5.62
N ILE A 204 -1.44 -2.16 4.32
CA ILE A 204 -2.32 -1.62 3.29
C ILE A 204 -3.38 -2.69 2.96
N VAL A 205 -4.62 -2.45 3.37
CA VAL A 205 -5.75 -3.39 3.23
C VAL A 205 -6.63 -2.98 2.07
N ALA A 206 -6.98 -3.91 1.17
CA ALA A 206 -7.99 -3.69 0.13
C ALA A 206 -8.89 -4.91 -0.03
N HIS A 207 -9.91 -4.82 -0.90
CA HIS A 207 -10.84 -5.91 -1.17
C HIS A 207 -10.68 -6.42 -2.60
N ASN A 208 -10.13 -7.63 -2.78
CA ASN A 208 -9.59 -8.14 -4.05
C ASN A 208 -8.24 -7.52 -4.47
N GLY A 209 -7.61 -6.74 -3.59
CA GLY A 209 -6.40 -5.96 -3.88
C GLY A 209 -5.22 -6.74 -4.46
N LYS A 210 -5.09 -8.05 -4.13
CA LYS A 210 -4.02 -8.89 -4.69
C LYS A 210 -4.15 -9.03 -6.21
N THR A 211 -5.37 -9.05 -6.74
CA THR A 211 -5.62 -9.18 -8.18
C THR A 211 -5.91 -7.84 -8.87
N PHE A 212 -6.27 -6.81 -8.09
CA PHE A 212 -6.69 -5.50 -8.58
C PHE A 212 -5.84 -4.35 -8.00
N ASP A 213 -6.21 -3.78 -6.85
CA ASP A 213 -5.71 -2.49 -6.34
C ASP A 213 -4.18 -2.41 -6.22
N PHE A 214 -3.58 -3.37 -5.54
CA PHE A 214 -2.14 -3.36 -5.27
C PHE A 214 -1.33 -3.47 -6.57
N GLN A 215 -1.92 -4.07 -7.61
CA GLN A 215 -1.30 -4.20 -8.93
C GLN A 215 -1.33 -2.87 -9.70
N PHE A 216 -2.40 -2.08 -9.57
CA PHE A 216 -2.44 -0.72 -10.08
C PHE A 216 -1.46 0.17 -9.33
N LEU A 217 -1.43 0.11 -7.99
CA LEU A 217 -0.52 0.90 -7.16
C LEU A 217 0.96 0.60 -7.48
N ILE A 218 1.37 -0.68 -7.56
CA ILE A 218 2.73 -1.08 -7.96
C ILE A 218 3.08 -0.56 -9.36
N ASN A 219 2.17 -0.68 -10.33
CA ASN A 219 2.42 -0.24 -11.69
C ASN A 219 2.53 1.30 -11.80
N GLU A 220 1.74 2.05 -11.03
CA GLU A 220 1.79 3.52 -11.02
C GLU A 220 3.04 4.06 -10.33
N PHE A 221 3.45 3.48 -9.19
CA PHE A 221 4.76 3.75 -8.58
C PHE A 221 5.90 3.48 -9.57
N SER A 222 5.88 2.34 -10.25
CA SER A 222 6.88 1.96 -11.26
C SER A 222 6.92 2.92 -12.45
N ARG A 223 5.75 3.33 -13.00
CA ARG A 223 5.67 4.33 -14.09
C ARG A 223 6.29 5.65 -13.70
N CYS A 224 6.01 6.14 -12.49
CA CYS A 224 6.49 7.41 -11.98
C CYS A 224 7.92 7.34 -11.40
N SER A 225 8.59 6.18 -11.49
CA SER A 225 9.95 5.93 -10.97
C SER A 225 10.10 6.13 -9.45
N PHE A 226 9.06 5.75 -8.69
CA PHE A 226 9.09 5.66 -7.23
C PHE A 226 9.15 4.20 -6.76
N GLU A 227 9.84 3.98 -5.65
CA GLU A 227 9.85 2.71 -4.92
C GLU A 227 8.74 2.71 -3.86
N ILE A 228 8.07 1.57 -3.68
CA ILE A 228 7.14 1.36 -2.55
C ILE A 228 8.00 1.02 -1.31
N PRO A 229 7.76 1.63 -0.14
CA PRO A 229 8.55 1.35 1.05
C PRO A 229 8.52 -0.13 1.48
N ASP A 230 9.68 -0.70 1.81
CA ASP A 230 9.80 -2.10 2.29
C ASP A 230 9.05 -2.38 3.61
N ASN A 231 8.66 -1.33 4.35
CA ASN A 231 7.83 -1.44 5.54
C ASN A 231 6.31 -1.45 5.23
N TRP A 232 5.91 -1.57 3.96
CA TRP A 232 4.51 -1.77 3.56
C TRP A 232 4.21 -3.25 3.32
N LEU A 233 3.18 -3.74 4.01
CA LEU A 233 2.61 -5.06 3.88
C LEU A 233 1.22 -4.94 3.25
N PHE A 234 0.86 -5.85 2.35
CA PHE A 234 -0.37 -5.78 1.57
C PHE A 234 -1.35 -6.89 1.95
N PHE A 235 -2.54 -6.52 2.41
CA PHE A 235 -3.56 -7.46 2.91
C PHE A 235 -4.81 -7.47 2.02
N ASP A 236 -5.09 -8.61 1.39
CA ASP A 236 -6.35 -8.79 0.68
C ASP A 236 -7.43 -9.33 1.64
N SER A 237 -8.53 -8.59 1.79
CA SER A 237 -9.66 -8.98 2.64
C SER A 237 -10.62 -10.00 1.99
N LEU A 238 -10.56 -10.20 0.67
CA LEU A 238 -11.47 -11.08 -0.05
C LEU A 238 -11.38 -12.57 0.36
N PRO A 239 -10.19 -13.14 0.67
CA PRO A 239 -10.10 -14.47 1.29
C PRO A 239 -10.86 -14.56 2.62
N LEU A 240 -10.67 -13.59 3.54
CA LEU A 240 -11.40 -13.56 4.82
C LEU A 240 -12.91 -13.49 4.59
N ALA A 241 -13.35 -12.63 3.66
CA ALA A 241 -14.75 -12.51 3.29
C ALA A 241 -15.32 -13.83 2.75
N ARG A 242 -14.62 -14.47 1.81
CA ARG A 242 -15.04 -15.77 1.24
C ARG A 242 -15.14 -16.85 2.29
N ASP A 243 -14.22 -16.91 3.24
CA ASP A 243 -14.26 -17.91 4.32
C ASP A 243 -15.39 -17.61 5.32
N CYS A 244 -15.66 -16.33 5.62
CA CYS A 244 -16.84 -15.93 6.40
C CYS A 244 -18.16 -16.34 5.71
N MET A 245 -18.31 -16.09 4.41
CA MET A 245 -19.55 -16.40 3.69
C MET A 245 -19.77 -17.91 3.48
N LYS A 246 -18.71 -18.75 3.54
CA LYS A 246 -18.84 -20.22 3.56
C LYS A 246 -19.41 -20.76 4.88
N SER A 247 -19.29 -20.00 5.98
CA SER A 247 -19.84 -20.35 7.29
C SER A 247 -21.28 -19.87 7.50
N VAL A 248 -21.85 -19.16 6.53
CA VAL A 248 -23.29 -18.87 6.47
C VAL A 248 -24.02 -20.08 5.88
N GLU A 249 -25.26 -20.30 6.30
CA GLU A 249 -26.03 -21.51 5.98
C GLU A 249 -26.22 -21.71 4.46
N ALA A 250 -26.16 -22.97 4.03
CA ALA A 250 -25.92 -23.36 2.64
C ALA A 250 -27.01 -22.94 1.63
N GLU A 251 -28.20 -22.56 2.11
CA GLU A 251 -29.33 -22.13 1.29
C GLU A 251 -29.11 -20.75 0.64
N VAL A 252 -28.28 -19.89 1.22
CA VAL A 252 -27.99 -18.55 0.67
C VAL A 252 -26.50 -18.40 0.39
N LYS A 253 -26.09 -18.74 -0.84
CA LYS A 253 -24.73 -18.47 -1.36
C LYS A 253 -24.50 -16.99 -1.61
N LEU A 254 -24.39 -16.21 -0.53
CA LEU A 254 -24.02 -14.79 -0.57
C LEU A 254 -22.67 -14.61 -1.27
N LYS A 255 -22.62 -13.66 -2.22
CA LYS A 255 -21.36 -13.29 -2.87
C LYS A 255 -20.48 -12.58 -1.83
N ALA A 256 -19.19 -12.90 -1.79
CA ALA A 256 -18.23 -12.19 -0.96
C ALA A 256 -17.82 -10.84 -1.58
N THR A 257 -18.79 -10.00 -1.94
CA THR A 257 -18.57 -8.62 -2.41
C THR A 257 -18.78 -7.63 -1.27
N LEU A 258 -18.16 -6.45 -1.37
CA LEU A 258 -18.24 -5.44 -0.31
C LEU A 258 -19.69 -5.02 0.05
N SER A 259 -20.58 -4.88 -0.93
CA SER A 259 -22.01 -4.61 -0.65
C SER A 259 -22.65 -5.74 0.16
N ALA A 260 -22.56 -6.99 -0.30
CA ALA A 260 -23.18 -8.14 0.35
C ALA A 260 -22.59 -8.44 1.75
N LEU A 261 -21.34 -8.03 2.00
CA LEU A 261 -20.73 -8.03 3.34
C LEU A 261 -21.31 -6.92 4.22
N GLY A 262 -21.53 -5.72 3.66
CA GLY A 262 -22.25 -4.64 4.33
C GLY A 262 -23.66 -5.06 4.73
N ASP A 263 -24.42 -5.61 3.78
CA ASP A 263 -25.77 -6.15 3.99
C ASP A 263 -25.78 -7.22 5.09
N TYR A 264 -24.90 -8.23 4.99
CA TYR A 264 -24.76 -9.31 5.98
C TYR A 264 -24.42 -8.81 7.39
N PHE A 265 -23.54 -7.81 7.51
CA PHE A 265 -23.17 -7.22 8.80
C PHE A 265 -24.11 -6.09 9.26
N ASN A 266 -25.21 -5.81 8.53
CA ASN A 266 -26.13 -4.71 8.77
C ASN A 266 -25.42 -3.34 8.90
N LEU A 267 -24.44 -3.10 8.02
CA LEU A 267 -23.64 -1.87 7.96
C LEU A 267 -24.19 -0.93 6.89
N SER A 268 -24.52 0.29 7.29
CA SER A 268 -24.89 1.35 6.33
C SER A 268 -23.66 1.85 5.58
N ARG A 269 -23.77 1.96 4.25
CA ARG A 269 -22.84 2.72 3.41
C ARG A 269 -23.09 4.23 3.60
N ASP A 270 -22.03 5.03 3.55
CA ASP A 270 -22.11 6.49 3.46
C ASP A 270 -21.64 6.94 2.07
N GLY A 271 -22.54 7.54 1.29
CA GLY A 271 -22.33 7.86 -0.13
C GLY A 271 -22.62 6.70 -1.09
N GLU A 272 -22.39 6.94 -2.38
CA GLU A 272 -22.65 5.97 -3.46
C GLU A 272 -21.65 4.80 -3.46
N ALA A 273 -22.03 3.66 -4.02
CA ALA A 273 -21.09 2.58 -4.33
C ALA A 273 -20.21 2.94 -5.54
N HIS A 274 -19.02 2.34 -5.63
CA HIS A 274 -18.00 2.67 -6.64
C HIS A 274 -17.55 4.13 -6.52
N ARG A 275 -17.22 4.53 -5.28
CA ARG A 275 -16.54 5.78 -4.94
C ARG A 275 -15.58 5.50 -3.81
N ALA A 276 -14.29 5.70 -4.05
CA ALA A 276 -13.25 5.07 -3.25
C ALA A 276 -13.38 5.34 -1.74
N LEU A 277 -13.78 6.55 -1.31
CA LEU A 277 -13.94 6.82 0.13
C LEU A 277 -15.17 6.13 0.75
N SER A 278 -16.29 6.04 0.02
CA SER A 278 -17.49 5.30 0.45
C SER A 278 -17.19 3.81 0.61
N ASP A 279 -16.46 3.25 -0.36
CA ASP A 279 -16.00 1.86 -0.31
C ASP A 279 -14.93 1.64 0.79
N VAL A 280 -13.99 2.57 1.02
CA VAL A 280 -13.06 2.51 2.18
C VAL A 280 -13.78 2.57 3.52
N LEU A 281 -14.79 3.44 3.69
CA LEU A 281 -15.54 3.59 4.94
C LEU A 281 -16.39 2.35 5.26
N LEU A 282 -16.97 1.72 4.23
CA LEU A 282 -17.68 0.45 4.40
C LEU A 282 -16.69 -0.71 4.63
N LEU A 283 -15.61 -0.79 3.85
CA LEU A 283 -14.59 -1.82 3.95
C LEU A 283 -13.88 -1.80 5.32
N SER A 284 -13.66 -0.62 5.90
CA SER A 284 -13.07 -0.49 7.24
C SER A 284 -13.93 -1.14 8.32
N GLN A 285 -15.25 -0.93 8.26
CA GLN A 285 -16.20 -1.58 9.17
C GLN A 285 -16.31 -3.09 8.89
N VAL A 286 -16.42 -3.49 7.62
CA VAL A 286 -16.47 -4.90 7.19
C VAL A 286 -15.21 -5.65 7.62
N PHE A 287 -14.02 -5.06 7.47
CA PHE A 287 -12.74 -5.66 7.88
C PHE A 287 -12.65 -5.83 9.40
N GLN A 288 -13.10 -4.84 10.18
CA GLN A 288 -13.23 -5.00 11.64
C GLN A 288 -14.19 -6.16 12.00
N ARG A 289 -15.33 -6.31 11.33
CA ARG A 289 -16.23 -7.46 11.55
C ARG A 289 -15.58 -8.80 11.18
N LEU A 290 -14.91 -8.88 10.03
CA LEU A 290 -14.24 -10.10 9.56
C LEU A 290 -13.13 -10.56 10.51
N THR A 291 -12.27 -9.62 10.95
CA THR A 291 -11.17 -9.91 11.88
C THR A 291 -11.67 -10.34 13.27
N ILE A 292 -12.71 -9.68 13.80
CA ILE A 292 -13.34 -10.05 15.07
C ILE A 292 -14.00 -11.44 14.98
N ASN A 293 -14.83 -11.69 13.95
CA ASN A 293 -15.54 -12.96 13.80
C ASN A 293 -14.57 -14.15 13.65
N GLN A 294 -13.47 -13.96 12.92
CA GLN A 294 -12.42 -14.98 12.73
C GLN A 294 -11.35 -14.96 13.84
N LYS A 295 -11.52 -14.13 14.88
CA LYS A 295 -10.63 -14.02 16.06
C LYS A 295 -9.15 -13.79 15.69
N LEU A 296 -8.90 -13.04 14.61
CA LEU A 296 -7.56 -12.84 14.06
C LEU A 296 -6.72 -11.90 14.94
N SER A 297 -5.49 -12.32 15.24
CA SER A 297 -4.51 -11.47 15.90
C SER A 297 -3.78 -10.56 14.90
N LEU A 298 -3.06 -9.55 15.40
CA LEU A 298 -2.12 -8.77 14.58
C LEU A 298 -1.04 -9.65 13.92
N SER A 299 -0.68 -10.78 14.56
CA SER A 299 0.26 -11.76 14.02
C SER A 299 -0.34 -12.49 12.81
N ASP A 300 -1.62 -12.88 12.87
CA ASP A 300 -2.36 -13.43 11.72
C ASP A 300 -2.44 -12.45 10.55
N LEU A 301 -2.64 -11.16 10.82
CA LEU A 301 -2.67 -10.14 9.78
C LEU A 301 -1.33 -10.02 9.06
N VAL A 302 -0.22 -10.00 9.80
CA VAL A 302 1.13 -10.01 9.23
C VAL A 302 1.39 -11.29 8.42
N LEU A 303 1.09 -12.47 8.96
CA LEU A 303 1.33 -13.76 8.31
C LEU A 303 0.52 -13.97 7.01
N ARG A 304 -0.66 -13.34 6.90
CA ARG A 304 -1.51 -13.38 5.69
C ARG A 304 -1.23 -12.22 4.71
N SER A 305 -0.31 -11.31 5.05
CA SER A 305 0.07 -10.17 4.19
C SER A 305 1.20 -10.50 3.20
N TYR A 306 1.20 -9.79 2.08
CA TYR A 306 2.20 -9.90 1.00
C TYR A 306 3.20 -8.74 1.04
N THR A 307 4.45 -8.99 0.68
CA THR A 307 5.41 -7.95 0.29
C THR A 307 5.22 -7.55 -1.18
N VAL A 308 5.85 -6.45 -1.61
CA VAL A 308 5.94 -6.09 -3.04
C VAL A 308 6.56 -7.23 -3.87
N SER A 309 7.57 -7.91 -3.33
CA SER A 309 8.25 -9.06 -3.94
C SER A 309 7.32 -10.27 -4.13
N ASP A 310 6.43 -10.55 -3.17
CA ASP A 310 5.42 -11.61 -3.29
C ASP A 310 4.41 -11.30 -4.41
N LEU A 311 3.93 -10.04 -4.45
CA LEU A 311 2.96 -9.58 -5.44
C LEU A 311 3.52 -9.55 -6.86
N THR A 312 4.77 -9.10 -7.04
CA THR A 312 5.43 -9.06 -8.35
C THR A 312 5.83 -10.46 -8.84
N SER A 313 6.29 -11.34 -7.95
CA SER A 313 6.61 -12.74 -8.28
C SER A 313 5.41 -13.53 -8.78
N ALA A 314 4.20 -13.24 -8.26
CA ALA A 314 2.96 -13.83 -8.76
C ALA A 314 2.65 -13.42 -10.22
N ILE A 315 2.90 -12.15 -10.59
CA ILE A 315 2.73 -11.67 -11.98
C ILE A 315 3.70 -12.39 -12.93
N ALA A 316 4.92 -12.66 -12.49
CA ALA A 316 5.95 -13.31 -13.32
C ALA A 316 5.67 -14.79 -13.61
N LYS A 317 4.91 -15.47 -12.74
CA LYS A 317 4.44 -16.85 -12.97
C LYS A 317 3.27 -16.87 -13.97
N ASN A 318 2.23 -16.07 -13.71
CA ASN A 318 1.01 -15.93 -14.54
C ASN A 318 1.24 -15.25 -15.93
N LYS A 319 2.47 -15.29 -16.46
CA LYS A 319 2.89 -14.86 -17.79
C LYS A 319 3.67 -15.96 -18.55
N LYS A 320 3.83 -17.14 -17.95
CA LYS A 320 4.53 -18.31 -18.52
C LYS A 320 3.62 -19.52 -18.77
N ASP A 321 2.37 -19.41 -18.30
CA ASP A 321 1.26 -20.34 -18.50
C ASP A 321 0.22 -19.66 -19.41
#